data_AF-A0A969GC91-F1
#
_entry.id   AF-A0A969GC91-F1
#
_cell.length_a   1.000
_cell.length_b   1.000
_cell.length_c   1.000
_cell.angle_alpha   90.00
_cell.angle_beta   90.00
_cell.angle_gamma   90.00
#
_symmetry.space_group_name_H-M   'P 1'
#
loop_
_entity.id
_entity.type
_entity.pdbx_description
1 polymer ?
#
loop_
_entity_poly.entity_id
_entity_poly.type
_entity_poly.pdbx_seq_one_letter_code
_entity_poly.pdbx_strand_id
1 'polypeptide(L)'
;MKLKMNLLRFLLVLGLLAIPSTTVYAQSGDDNDIVLFGQNYTVESGETLNNAIAVFGGNVTIEEDATVNGDIIIFGGNLEIDGKSMAILHSLVATSLYPEIQKAILF
;
A
#
# COMPACT_ATOMS: atom_id res chain seq x y z
N MET A 1 -18.86 -1.47 -47.20
CA MET A 1 -17.61 -1.91 -46.54
C MET A 1 -17.42 -1.35 -45.12
N LYS A 2 -17.88 -0.13 -44.80
CA LYS A 2 -17.73 0.51 -43.46
C LYS A 2 -18.45 -0.24 -42.31
N LEU A 3 -19.62 -0.83 -42.56
CA LEU A 3 -20.39 -1.57 -41.54
C LEU A 3 -19.65 -2.83 -41.04
N LYS A 4 -18.99 -3.58 -41.95
CA LYS A 4 -18.15 -4.75 -41.60
C LYS A 4 -16.91 -4.33 -40.79
N MET A 5 -16.34 -3.18 -41.11
CA MET A 5 -15.20 -2.60 -40.39
C MET A 5 -15.57 -2.17 -38.96
N ASN A 6 -16.76 -1.58 -38.79
CA ASN A 6 -17.25 -1.18 -37.47
C ASN A 6 -17.64 -2.41 -36.63
N LEU A 7 -18.22 -3.43 -37.25
CA LEU A 7 -18.51 -4.70 -36.59
C LEU A 7 -17.23 -5.41 -36.12
N LEU A 8 -16.19 -5.40 -36.97
CA LEU A 8 -14.88 -5.94 -36.62
C LEU A 8 -14.24 -5.20 -35.44
N ARG A 9 -14.35 -3.85 -35.41
CA ARG A 9 -13.87 -3.03 -34.29
C ARG A 9 -14.63 -3.33 -32.99
N PHE A 10 -15.94 -3.49 -33.06
CA PHE A 10 -16.76 -3.86 -31.91
C PHE A 10 -16.36 -5.24 -31.35
N LEU A 11 -16.13 -6.21 -32.23
CA LEU A 11 -15.66 -7.55 -31.86
C LEU A 11 -14.26 -7.51 -31.20
N LEU A 12 -13.38 -6.64 -31.69
CA LEU A 12 -12.03 -6.47 -31.14
C LEU A 12 -12.07 -5.87 -29.74
N VAL A 13 -12.89 -4.83 -29.51
CA VAL A 13 -13.08 -4.24 -28.18
C VAL A 13 -13.71 -5.25 -27.23
N LEU A 14 -14.73 -5.98 -27.67
CA LEU A 14 -15.41 -7.00 -26.85
C LEU A 14 -14.47 -8.16 -26.50
N GLY A 15 -13.60 -8.57 -27.43
CA GLY A 15 -12.57 -9.58 -27.18
C GLY A 15 -11.52 -9.13 -26.16
N LEU A 16 -11.20 -7.83 -26.12
CA LEU A 16 -10.28 -7.27 -25.13
C LEU A 16 -10.88 -7.23 -23.72
N LEU A 17 -12.20 -7.07 -23.60
CA LEU A 17 -12.92 -7.15 -22.32
C LEU A 17 -13.07 -8.60 -21.82
N ALA A 18 -12.90 -9.59 -22.69
CA ALA A 18 -13.00 -11.01 -22.33
C ALA A 18 -11.69 -11.60 -21.78
N ILE A 19 -10.64 -10.79 -21.63
CA ILE A 19 -9.40 -11.23 -20.97
C ILE A 19 -9.73 -11.42 -19.48
N PRO A 20 -9.55 -12.63 -18.91
CA PRO A 20 -9.83 -12.86 -17.50
C PRO A 20 -8.93 -11.96 -16.67
N SER A 21 -9.53 -11.07 -15.87
CA SER A 21 -8.84 -10.37 -14.80
C SER A 21 -8.47 -11.41 -13.76
N THR A 22 -7.25 -11.92 -13.83
CA THR A 22 -6.71 -12.80 -12.79
C THR A 22 -6.78 -12.07 -11.46
N THR A 23 -7.43 -12.69 -10.46
CA THR A 23 -7.33 -12.24 -9.07
C THR A 23 -5.86 -12.25 -8.69
N VAL A 24 -5.35 -11.12 -8.22
CA VAL A 24 -4.04 -11.12 -7.61
C VAL A 24 -4.23 -11.19 -6.11
N TYR A 25 -3.60 -12.20 -5.54
CA TYR A 25 -3.55 -12.38 -4.12
C TYR A 25 -2.47 -11.45 -3.60
N ALA A 26 -2.84 -10.42 -2.84
CA ALA A 26 -1.89 -9.74 -1.98
C ALA A 26 -1.28 -10.82 -1.08
N GLN A 27 0.05 -10.99 -1.17
CA GLN A 27 0.75 -11.90 -0.29
C GLN A 27 0.53 -11.38 1.13
N SER A 28 -0.24 -12.12 1.92
CA SER A 28 -0.47 -11.77 3.32
C SER A 28 0.91 -11.73 3.97
N GLY A 29 1.29 -10.56 4.47
CA GLY A 29 2.36 -10.44 5.47
C GLY A 29 2.02 -11.30 6.68
N ASP A 30 2.92 -11.29 7.66
CA ASP A 30 2.71 -12.00 8.92
C ASP A 30 1.30 -11.68 9.45
N ASP A 31 0.62 -12.62 10.13
CA ASP A 31 -0.84 -12.57 10.39
C ASP A 31 -1.35 -11.29 11.10
N ASN A 32 -0.46 -10.39 11.52
CA ASN A 32 -0.75 -9.15 12.20
C ASN A 32 -0.18 -7.88 11.51
N ASP A 33 0.37 -7.98 10.29
CA ASP A 33 0.81 -6.84 9.50
C ASP A 33 -0.40 -5.99 9.05
N ILE A 34 -0.26 -4.67 9.14
CA ILE A 34 -1.35 -3.73 8.93
C ILE A 34 -1.15 -3.01 7.60
N VAL A 35 -2.15 -3.06 6.71
CA VAL A 35 -2.14 -2.30 5.45
C VAL A 35 -3.32 -1.32 5.43
N LEU A 36 -3.01 -0.04 5.25
CA LEU A 36 -3.98 1.07 5.31
C LEU A 36 -3.98 1.87 4.01
N PHE A 37 -5.15 2.12 3.44
CA PHE A 37 -5.33 2.89 2.20
C PHE A 37 -6.15 4.16 2.47
N GLY A 38 -5.54 5.33 2.30
CA GLY A 38 -6.13 6.64 2.52
C GLY A 38 -6.35 6.98 4.00
N GLN A 39 -5.97 6.08 4.91
CA GLN A 39 -6.22 6.21 6.34
C GLN A 39 -4.97 6.69 7.07
N ASN A 40 -5.18 7.44 8.15
CA ASN A 40 -4.13 7.75 9.09
C ASN A 40 -4.01 6.67 10.17
N TYR A 41 -2.83 6.53 10.74
CA TYR A 41 -2.56 5.62 11.84
C TYR A 41 -1.80 6.33 12.95
N THR A 42 -2.22 6.12 14.20
CA THR A 42 -1.51 6.66 15.36
C THR A 42 -1.08 5.51 16.24
N VAL A 43 0.20 5.45 16.58
CA VAL A 43 0.70 4.61 17.68
C VAL A 43 0.59 5.45 18.94
N GLU A 44 -0.31 5.05 19.83
CA GLU A 44 -0.61 5.84 21.04
C GLU A 44 0.54 5.77 22.05
N SER A 45 0.60 6.75 22.94
CA SER A 45 1.61 6.80 24.00
C SER A 45 1.60 5.54 24.87
N GLY A 46 2.77 4.92 25.03
CA GLY A 46 2.94 3.67 25.76
C GLY A 46 2.50 2.41 25.00
N GLU A 47 2.00 2.54 23.77
CA GLU A 47 1.72 1.40 22.90
C GLU A 47 3.03 0.84 22.32
N THR A 48 3.06 -0.48 22.12
CA THR A 48 4.15 -1.15 21.41
C THR A 48 3.64 -1.79 20.14
N LEU A 49 4.00 -1.20 19.01
CA LEU A 49 3.73 -1.75 17.69
C LEU A 49 4.80 -2.78 17.33
N ASN A 50 4.40 -4.05 17.27
CA ASN A 50 5.33 -5.16 16.99
C ASN A 50 5.31 -5.63 15.52
N ASN A 51 4.33 -5.20 14.73
CA ASN A 51 4.12 -5.70 13.37
C ASN A 51 4.48 -4.63 12.34
N ALA A 52 4.62 -5.03 11.07
CA ALA A 52 4.86 -4.08 10.00
C ALA A 52 3.58 -3.33 9.64
N ILE A 53 3.72 -2.05 9.29
CA ILE A 53 2.62 -1.22 8.80
C ILE A 53 2.98 -0.62 7.45
N ALA A 54 2.08 -0.75 6.48
CA ALA A 54 2.15 -0.05 5.21
C ALA A 54 0.95 0.90 5.05
N VAL A 55 1.21 2.19 4.82
CA VAL A 55 0.20 3.23 4.64
C VAL A 55 0.29 3.85 3.25
N PHE A 56 -0.82 3.87 2.52
CA PHE A 56 -0.94 4.42 1.17
C PHE A 56 -1.83 5.65 1.16
N GLY A 57 -1.28 6.84 0.94
CA GLY A 57 -2.02 8.10 0.84
C GLY A 57 -2.55 8.61 2.18
N GLY A 58 -1.93 8.22 3.29
CA GLY A 58 -2.30 8.61 4.65
C GLY A 58 -1.08 8.91 5.51
N ASN A 59 -1.30 9.41 6.72
CA ASN A 59 -0.24 9.84 7.63
C ASN A 59 -0.11 8.89 8.82
N VAL A 60 1.11 8.73 9.33
CA VAL A 60 1.38 7.99 10.55
C VAL A 60 1.89 8.95 11.61
N THR A 61 1.35 8.86 12.83
CA THR A 61 1.82 9.59 14.01
C THR A 61 2.28 8.60 15.06
N ILE A 62 3.47 8.80 15.63
CA ILE A 62 3.99 8.02 16.75
C ILE A 62 4.04 8.97 17.94
N GLU A 63 3.23 8.72 18.97
CA GLU A 63 3.20 9.56 20.16
C GLU A 63 4.43 9.34 21.06
N GLU A 64 4.63 10.24 22.03
CA GLU A 64 5.71 10.12 23.00
C GLU A 64 5.61 8.82 23.82
N ASP A 65 6.74 8.23 24.18
CA ASP A 65 6.85 6.94 24.89
C ASP A 65 6.28 5.72 24.14
N ALA A 66 5.83 5.87 22.89
CA ALA A 66 5.49 4.73 22.04
C ALA A 66 6.75 3.97 21.57
N THR A 67 6.60 2.66 21.38
CA THR A 67 7.67 1.78 20.89
C THR A 67 7.27 1.13 19.56
N VAL A 68 8.14 1.22 18.56
CA VAL A 68 7.92 0.58 17.25
C VAL A 68 9.05 -0.42 16.99
N ASN A 69 8.69 -1.70 16.97
CA ASN A 69 9.57 -2.82 16.69
C ASN A 69 9.43 -3.37 15.26
N GLY A 70 8.35 -3.00 14.56
CA GLY A 70 8.09 -3.39 13.17
C GLY A 70 8.49 -2.33 12.15
N ASP A 71 8.42 -2.69 10.86
CA ASP A 71 8.73 -1.77 9.76
C ASP A 71 7.54 -0.85 9.45
N ILE A 72 7.79 0.45 9.24
CA ILE A 72 6.78 1.41 8.80
C ILE A 72 7.12 1.88 7.39
N ILE A 73 6.19 1.68 6.46
CA ILE A 73 6.29 2.14 5.08
C ILE A 73 5.13 3.09 4.78
N ILE A 74 5.44 4.29 4.29
CA ILE A 74 4.42 5.29 3.93
C ILE A 74 4.61 5.72 2.48
N PHE A 75 3.52 5.67 1.73
CA PHE A 75 3.45 6.04 0.33
C PHE A 75 2.54 7.25 0.15
N GLY A 76 3.08 8.38 -0.26
CA GLY A 76 2.25 9.57 -0.56
C GLY A 76 1.59 10.19 0.68
N GLY A 77 2.24 10.12 1.83
CA GLY A 77 1.82 10.76 3.08
C GLY A 77 3.01 11.08 3.99
N ASN A 78 2.77 11.42 5.25
CA ASN A 78 3.81 11.86 6.20
C ASN A 78 3.93 10.93 7.42
N LEU A 79 5.14 10.87 8.00
CA LEU A 79 5.42 10.29 9.31
C LEU A 79 5.73 11.42 10.31
N GLU A 80 5.00 11.48 11.42
CA GLU A 80 5.24 12.39 12.54
C GLU A 80 5.61 11.57 13.78
N ILE A 81 6.62 12.02 14.53
CA ILE A 81 7.16 11.30 15.69
C ILE A 81 7.35 12.31 16.82
N ASP A 82 6.59 12.13 17.89
CA ASP A 82 6.63 12.99 19.08
C ASP A 82 7.62 12.44 20.13
N GLY A 83 8.41 13.35 20.69
CA GLY A 83 9.21 13.12 21.90
C GLY A 83 10.26 12.00 21.84
N LYS A 84 10.51 11.36 22.99
CA LYS A 84 11.51 10.29 23.17
C LYS A 84 10.95 8.91 22.82
N SER A 85 10.46 8.73 21.61
CA SER A 85 10.02 7.43 21.10
C SER A 85 11.21 6.59 20.64
N MET A 86 11.22 5.30 20.98
CA MET A 86 12.25 4.34 20.55
C MET A 86 11.74 3.66 19.27
N ALA A 87 12.30 4.04 18.13
CA ALA A 87 11.97 3.46 16.84
C ALA A 87 13.23 2.92 16.15
N ILE A 88 13.23 1.64 15.80
CA ILE A 88 14.24 1.07 14.89
C ILE A 88 13.65 1.21 13.49
N LEU A 89 13.83 2.39 12.88
CA LEU A 89 13.26 2.71 11.58
C LEU A 89 14.17 2.23 10.45
N HIS A 90 13.77 1.19 9.73
CA HIS A 90 14.18 1.01 8.33
C HIS A 90 13.20 1.76 7.43
N SER A 91 13.15 3.09 7.57
CA SER A 91 12.30 3.92 6.71
C SER A 91 12.81 3.86 5.28
N LEU A 92 12.08 3.16 4.41
CA LEU A 92 12.23 3.28 2.96
C LEU A 92 11.15 4.23 2.46
N VAL A 93 11.45 5.53 2.37
CA VAL A 93 10.59 6.47 1.63
C VAL A 93 10.68 6.09 0.17
N ALA A 94 9.66 5.39 -0.27
CA ALA A 94 9.70 4.64 -1.47
C ALA A 94 9.23 5.51 -2.65
N THR A 95 9.93 6.64 -2.84
CA THR A 95 9.79 7.54 -3.99
C THR A 95 10.21 6.84 -5.30
N SER A 96 10.79 5.64 -5.25
CA SER A 96 11.16 4.85 -6.42
C SER A 96 11.04 3.34 -6.19
N LEU A 97 9.88 2.84 -5.74
CA LEU A 97 9.68 1.39 -5.71
C LEU A 97 9.90 0.78 -7.09
N TYR A 98 10.69 -0.28 -7.09
CA TYR A 98 10.75 -1.26 -8.15
C TYR A 98 9.34 -1.64 -8.63
N PRO A 99 9.14 -1.82 -9.94
CA PRO A 99 7.83 -2.09 -10.54
C PRO A 99 7.13 -3.34 -9.98
N GLU A 100 7.86 -4.22 -9.30
CA GLU A 100 7.30 -5.41 -8.65
C GLU A 100 6.51 -5.09 -7.37
N ILE A 101 6.91 -4.07 -6.60
CA ILE A 101 6.20 -3.68 -5.38
C ILE A 101 4.97 -2.82 -5.71
N GLN A 102 5.02 -2.01 -6.79
CA GLN A 102 3.81 -1.33 -7.32
C GLN A 102 2.72 -2.32 -7.73
N LYS A 103 3.11 -3.49 -8.27
CA LYS A 103 2.16 -4.55 -8.59
C LYS A 103 1.50 -5.16 -7.36
N ALA A 104 2.13 -5.14 -6.18
CA ALA A 104 1.55 -5.71 -4.97
C ALA A 104 0.53 -4.76 -4.29
N ILE A 105 0.63 -3.47 -4.56
CA ILE A 105 -0.14 -2.41 -3.90
C ILE A 105 -1.36 -1.98 -4.74
N LEU A 106 -1.28 -2.13 -6.06
CA LEU A 106 -2.33 -1.77 -6.99
C LEU A 106 -3.28 -2.97 -7.24
N PHE A 107 -4.05 -3.37 -6.22
CA PHE A 107 -5.25 -4.19 -6.38
C PHE A 107 -6.49 -3.49 -5.82
#